data_AF-A0A6F8ZEM6-F1
#
_entry.id   AF-A0A6F8ZEM6-F1
#
_cell.length_a   1.000
_cell.length_b   1.000
_cell.length_c   1.000
_cell.angle_alpha   90.00
_cell.angle_beta   90.00
_cell.angle_gamma   90.00
#
_symmetry.space_group_name_H-M   'P 1'
#
loop_
_entity.id
_entity.type
_entity.pdbx_description
1 polymer ?
#
loop_
_entity_poly.entity_id
_entity_poly.type
_entity_poly.pdbx_seq_one_letter_code
_entity_poly.pdbx_strand_id
1 'polypeptide(L)'
;MGAGKALQPGPELVEAVTRLARLRRQLKELEHEEAVVRERVLALLDPWPPEAFPLAVGPLTVTRYSRPGRLDPEAARRVLTAAGQWQALPAEWTVADPALAEHLAAQLAILPMPESSRAVLSALWRGALARQPRLDAAVLDRLVAEGRLDARDRAACFKGGRPSVTVVAVR
;
A
#
# COMPACT_ATOMS: atom_id res chain seq x y z
N MET A 1 44.76 -10.86 11.64
CA MET A 1 43.89 -11.11 10.47
C MET A 1 43.42 -12.56 10.48
N GLY A 2 42.30 -12.85 11.13
CA GLY A 2 41.70 -14.19 11.10
C GLY A 2 40.67 -14.23 9.96
N ALA A 3 40.95 -15.01 8.91
CA ALA A 3 39.97 -15.27 7.86
C ALA A 3 38.78 -16.02 8.49
N GLY A 4 37.61 -15.36 8.53
CA GLY A 4 36.37 -15.98 8.97
C GLY A 4 36.06 -17.17 8.06
N LYS A 5 36.19 -18.38 8.61
CA LYS A 5 35.82 -19.61 7.93
C LYS A 5 34.32 -19.52 7.62
N ALA A 6 33.96 -19.42 6.34
CA ALA A 6 32.56 -19.42 5.93
C ALA A 6 31.91 -20.73 6.42
N LEU A 7 30.91 -20.61 7.29
CA LEU A 7 30.11 -21.74 7.75
C LEU A 7 29.39 -22.32 6.53
N GLN A 8 29.73 -23.56 6.16
CA GLN A 8 29.00 -24.24 5.09
C GLN A 8 27.66 -24.73 5.64
N PRO A 9 26.53 -24.43 4.96
CA PRO A 9 25.22 -24.86 5.41
C PRO A 9 25.11 -26.38 5.37
N GLY A 10 24.52 -26.97 6.42
CA GLY A 10 24.24 -28.41 6.47
C GLY A 10 23.24 -28.86 5.39
N PRO A 11 23.23 -30.16 5.04
CA PRO A 11 22.42 -30.69 3.94
C PRO A 11 20.92 -30.43 4.11
N GLU A 12 20.39 -30.50 5.34
CA GLU A 12 18.98 -30.21 5.64
C GLU A 12 18.59 -28.75 5.31
N LEU A 13 19.48 -27.79 5.62
CA LEU A 13 19.24 -26.38 5.31
C LEU A 13 19.24 -26.15 3.79
N VAL A 14 20.17 -26.79 3.07
CA VAL A 14 20.22 -26.72 1.60
C VAL A 14 18.94 -27.29 0.98
N GLU A 15 18.46 -28.44 1.47
CA GLU A 15 17.21 -29.04 1.02
C GLU A 15 16.00 -28.14 1.30
N ALA A 16 15.88 -27.62 2.53
CA ALA A 16 14.78 -26.74 2.93
C ALA A 16 14.74 -25.45 2.10
N VAL A 17 15.89 -24.80 1.87
CA VAL A 17 15.99 -23.59 1.04
C VAL A 17 15.64 -23.90 -0.41
N THR A 18 16.09 -25.04 -0.94
CA THR A 18 15.77 -25.47 -2.31
C THR A 18 14.27 -25.73 -2.48
N ARG A 19 13.66 -26.41 -1.52
CA ARG A 19 12.21 -26.65 -1.50
C ARG A 19 11.42 -25.35 -1.40
N LEU A 20 11.83 -24.42 -0.53
CA LEU A 20 11.20 -23.12 -0.40
C LEU A 20 11.30 -22.31 -1.70
N ALA A 21 12.46 -22.32 -2.36
CA ALA A 21 12.65 -21.64 -3.64
C ALA A 21 11.72 -22.20 -4.73
N ARG A 22 11.54 -23.52 -4.78
CA ARG A 22 10.60 -24.17 -5.71
C ARG A 22 9.15 -23.78 -5.41
N LEU A 23 8.72 -23.85 -4.15
CA LEU A 23 7.36 -23.46 -3.74
C LEU A 23 7.07 -22.00 -4.09
N ARG A 24 8.03 -21.09 -3.89
CA ARG A 24 7.89 -19.68 -4.27
C ARG A 24 7.72 -19.47 -5.78
N ARG A 25 8.36 -20.29 -6.62
CA ARG A 25 8.16 -20.24 -8.08
C ARG A 25 6.77 -20.73 -8.46
N GLN A 26 6.34 -21.86 -7.91
CA GLN A 26 5.01 -22.42 -8.15
C GLN A 26 3.90 -21.47 -7.70
N LEU A 27 4.06 -20.81 -6.55
CA LEU A 27 3.11 -19.79 -6.10
C LEU A 27 3.01 -18.62 -7.09
N LYS A 28 4.13 -18.12 -7.60
CA LYS A 28 4.12 -17.05 -8.61
C LYS A 28 3.46 -17.47 -9.92
N GLU A 29 3.68 -18.71 -10.35
CA GLU A 29 3.04 -19.27 -11.55
C GLU A 29 1.52 -19.36 -11.36
N LEU A 30 1.06 -19.88 -10.22
CA LEU A 30 -0.37 -19.95 -9.88
C LEU A 30 -1.00 -18.57 -9.71
N GLU A 31 -0.31 -17.61 -9.10
CA GLU A 31 -0.78 -16.22 -8.99
C GLU A 31 -0.94 -15.57 -10.38
N HIS A 32 -0.03 -15.87 -11.31
CA HIS A 32 -0.13 -15.38 -12.68
C HIS A 32 -1.31 -16.04 -13.42
N GLU A 33 -1.44 -17.36 -13.34
CA GLU A 33 -2.54 -18.09 -13.95
C GLU A 33 -3.90 -17.62 -13.40
N GLU A 34 -4.01 -17.44 -12.09
CA GLU A 34 -5.20 -16.90 -11.43
C GLU A 34 -5.54 -15.50 -11.95
N ALA A 35 -4.54 -14.62 -12.11
CA ALA A 35 -4.76 -13.29 -12.66
C ALA A 35 -5.32 -13.34 -14.08
N VAL A 36 -4.78 -14.21 -14.95
CA VAL A 36 -5.27 -14.40 -16.32
C VAL A 36 -6.71 -14.93 -16.33
N VAL A 37 -7.02 -15.93 -15.50
CA VAL A 37 -8.38 -16.49 -15.40
C VAL A 37 -9.35 -15.44 -14.85
N ARG A 38 -8.96 -14.67 -13.84
CA ARG A 38 -9.77 -13.60 -13.26
C ARG A 38 -10.10 -12.52 -14.29
N GLU A 39 -9.12 -12.08 -15.09
CA GLU A 39 -9.36 -11.11 -16.17
C GLU A 39 -10.35 -11.65 -17.20
N ARG A 40 -10.21 -12.92 -17.57
CA ARG A 40 -11.16 -13.59 -18.47
C ARG A 40 -12.58 -13.65 -17.89
N VAL A 41 -12.72 -14.00 -16.61
CA VAL A 41 -14.03 -14.03 -15.92
C VAL A 41 -14.64 -12.63 -15.88
N LEU A 42 -13.85 -11.60 -15.54
CA LEU A 42 -14.30 -10.21 -15.55
C LEU A 42 -14.81 -9.79 -16.93
N ALA A 43 -14.09 -10.13 -18.01
CA ALA A 43 -14.49 -9.82 -19.37
C ALA A 43 -15.81 -10.52 -19.77
N LEU A 44 -16.02 -11.78 -19.36
CA LEU A 44 -17.27 -12.51 -19.63
C LEU A 44 -18.45 -11.94 -18.85
N LEU A 45 -18.20 -11.39 -17.66
CA LEU A 45 -19.22 -10.79 -16.80
C LEU A 45 -19.47 -9.32 -17.09
N ASP A 46 -18.64 -8.66 -17.90
CA ASP A 46 -18.75 -7.23 -18.24
C ASP A 46 -20.15 -6.83 -18.73
N PRO A 47 -20.82 -7.60 -19.63
CA PRO A 47 -22.16 -7.26 -20.11
C PRO A 47 -23.27 -7.41 -19.07
N TRP A 48 -23.02 -8.06 -17.94
CA TRP A 48 -24.04 -8.39 -16.95
C TRP A 48 -24.35 -7.19 -16.04
N PRO A 49 -25.63 -6.94 -15.69
CA PRO A 49 -26.00 -5.88 -14.77
C PRO A 49 -25.51 -6.17 -13.35
N PRO A 50 -25.23 -5.15 -12.51
CA PRO A 50 -24.81 -5.33 -11.11
C PRO A 50 -25.79 -6.14 -10.27
N GLU A 51 -27.09 -6.00 -10.54
CA GLU A 51 -28.18 -6.68 -9.82
C GLU A 51 -28.17 -8.21 -10.01
N ALA A 52 -27.46 -8.72 -11.03
CA ALA A 52 -27.35 -10.16 -11.30
C ALA A 52 -26.36 -10.87 -10.37
N PHE A 53 -25.67 -10.13 -9.50
CA PHE A 53 -24.71 -10.68 -8.54
C PHE A 53 -25.29 -10.68 -7.13
N PRO A 54 -25.07 -11.74 -6.34
CA PRO A 54 -24.19 -12.89 -6.61
C PRO A 54 -24.77 -13.88 -7.63
N LEU A 55 -23.91 -14.43 -8.49
CA LEU A 55 -24.25 -15.41 -9.52
C LEU A 55 -23.81 -16.82 -9.09
N ALA A 56 -24.71 -17.80 -9.15
CA ALA A 56 -24.35 -19.20 -8.92
C ALA A 56 -23.79 -19.82 -10.21
N VAL A 57 -22.62 -20.46 -10.13
CA VAL A 57 -21.95 -21.16 -11.24
C VAL A 57 -21.55 -22.56 -10.77
N GLY A 58 -22.45 -23.52 -10.96
CA GLY A 58 -22.28 -24.87 -10.42
C GLY A 58 -22.23 -24.85 -8.89
N PRO A 59 -21.17 -25.42 -8.26
CA PRO A 59 -21.03 -25.40 -6.81
C PRO A 59 -20.49 -24.06 -6.25
N LEU A 60 -20.13 -23.11 -7.13
CA LEU A 60 -19.45 -21.87 -6.74
C LEU A 60 -20.40 -20.67 -6.80
N THR A 61 -20.12 -19.68 -5.98
CA THR A 61 -20.77 -18.37 -5.99
C THR A 61 -19.79 -17.30 -6.47
N VAL A 62 -20.21 -16.52 -7.46
CA VAL A 62 -19.43 -15.43 -8.04
C VAL A 62 -20.04 -14.10 -7.60
N THR A 63 -19.26 -13.30 -6.88
CA THR A 63 -19.64 -11.92 -6.50
C THR A 63 -18.79 -10.93 -7.26
N ARG A 64 -19.41 -9.91 -7.84
CA ARG A 64 -18.73 -8.77 -8.46
C ARG A 64 -18.93 -7.54 -7.60
N TYR A 65 -17.85 -6.83 -7.27
CA TYR A 65 -17.93 -5.59 -6.50
C TYR A 65 -16.82 -4.62 -6.91
N SER A 66 -17.04 -3.34 -6.65
CA SER A 66 -16.07 -2.29 -6.88
C SER A 66 -15.31 -1.98 -5.60
N ARG A 67 -14.00 -1.87 -5.68
CA ARG A 67 -13.17 -1.35 -4.59
C ARG A 67 -12.46 -0.06 -5.01
N PRO A 68 -12.05 0.79 -4.05
CA PRO A 68 -11.20 1.93 -4.36
C PRO A 68 -9.94 1.50 -5.08
N GLY A 69 -9.57 2.27 -6.10
CA GLY A 69 -8.30 2.13 -6.80
C GLY A 69 -7.13 2.44 -5.88
N ARG A 70 -5.94 2.00 -6.28
CA ARG A 70 -4.71 2.35 -5.55
C ARG A 70 -4.34 3.80 -5.85
N LEU A 71 -4.23 4.61 -4.80
CA LEU A 71 -3.70 5.96 -4.92
C LEU A 71 -2.24 5.94 -5.36
N ASP A 72 -1.88 6.88 -6.24
CA ASP A 72 -0.52 7.21 -6.59
C ASP A 72 -0.14 8.50 -5.84
N PRO A 73 0.63 8.41 -4.74
CA PRO A 73 0.92 9.57 -3.90
C PRO A 73 1.63 10.71 -4.64
N GLU A 74 2.51 10.38 -5.59
CA GLU A 74 3.26 11.37 -6.35
C GLU A 74 2.38 12.04 -7.42
N ALA A 75 1.56 11.26 -8.12
CA ALA A 75 0.59 11.82 -9.07
C ALA A 75 -0.43 12.70 -8.34
N ALA A 76 -1.00 12.21 -7.24
CA ALA A 76 -1.97 12.94 -6.45
C ALA A 76 -1.38 14.25 -5.89
N ARG A 77 -0.14 14.23 -5.39
CA ARG A 77 0.54 15.45 -4.94
C ARG A 77 0.66 16.49 -6.05
N ARG A 78 1.07 16.07 -7.26
CA ARG A 78 1.20 16.98 -8.42
C ARG A 78 -0.14 17.59 -8.79
N VAL A 79 -1.17 16.76 -8.95
CA VAL A 79 -2.53 17.19 -9.30
C VAL A 79 -3.08 18.18 -8.26
N LEU A 80 -3.01 17.82 -6.98
CA LEU A 80 -3.52 18.66 -5.90
C LEU A 80 -2.73 19.95 -5.72
N THR A 81 -1.43 19.96 -6.03
CA THR A 81 -0.63 21.19 -6.04
C THR A 81 -1.06 22.11 -7.16
N ALA A 82 -1.27 21.57 -8.37
CA ALA A 82 -1.76 22.34 -9.53
C ALA A 82 -3.17 22.90 -9.29
N ALA A 83 -4.04 22.14 -8.63
CA ALA A 83 -5.39 22.56 -8.24
C ALA A 83 -5.43 23.50 -7.01
N GLY A 84 -4.26 23.84 -6.42
CA GLY A 84 -4.17 24.68 -5.22
C GLY A 84 -4.71 24.04 -3.94
N GLN A 85 -5.03 22.74 -3.95
CA GLN A 85 -5.65 22.02 -2.83
C GLN A 85 -4.64 21.39 -1.86
N TRP A 86 -3.40 21.16 -2.29
CA TRP A 86 -2.40 20.42 -1.50
C TRP A 86 -2.16 21.00 -0.10
N GLN A 87 -2.06 22.32 0.00
CA GLN A 87 -1.83 23.02 1.28
C GLN A 87 -3.10 23.16 2.13
N ALA A 88 -4.27 22.99 1.53
CA ALA A 88 -5.56 23.09 2.21
C ALA A 88 -6.02 21.75 2.83
N LEU A 89 -5.25 20.68 2.62
CA LEU A 89 -5.53 19.37 3.19
C LEU A 89 -5.22 19.33 4.69
N PRO A 90 -6.01 18.57 5.48
CA PRO A 90 -5.70 18.37 6.89
C PRO A 90 -4.36 17.66 7.03
N ALA A 91 -3.43 18.30 7.75
CA ALA A 91 -2.09 17.75 7.96
C ALA A 91 -2.02 16.89 9.21
N GLU A 92 -1.56 15.65 9.07
CA GLU A 92 -1.31 14.70 10.15
C GLU A 92 0.20 14.56 10.41
N TRP A 93 0.55 14.21 11.64
CA TRP A 93 1.95 13.95 12.00
C TRP A 93 2.32 12.57 11.48
N THR A 94 3.20 12.53 10.50
CA THR A 94 3.74 11.28 9.96
C THR A 94 5.21 11.15 10.31
N VAL A 95 5.58 9.96 10.76
CA VAL A 95 6.97 9.58 10.94
C VAL A 95 7.54 9.26 9.56
N ALA A 96 8.60 9.98 9.15
CA ALA A 96 9.23 9.78 7.84
C ALA A 96 9.81 8.36 7.67
N ASP A 97 10.22 7.71 8.77
CA ASP A 97 10.60 6.30 8.84
C ASP A 97 10.14 5.67 10.18
N PRO A 98 9.04 4.90 10.17
CA PRO A 98 8.46 4.30 11.38
C PRO A 98 9.40 3.36 12.13
N ALA A 99 10.24 2.60 11.41
CA ALA A 99 11.15 1.64 12.01
C ALA A 99 12.34 2.34 12.67
N LEU A 100 12.88 3.37 12.00
CA LEU A 100 13.96 4.19 12.55
C LEU A 100 13.49 4.96 13.79
N ALA A 101 12.24 5.41 13.78
CA ALA A 101 11.61 6.09 14.91
C ALA A 101 11.41 5.23 16.14
N GLU A 102 10.82 4.04 15.97
CA GLU A 102 10.63 3.10 17.08
C GLU A 102 11.98 2.64 17.63
N HIS A 103 12.95 2.37 16.75
CA HIS A 103 14.30 2.00 17.15
C HIS A 103 14.98 3.13 17.94
N LEU A 104 14.92 4.38 17.46
CA LEU A 104 15.53 5.50 18.13
C LEU A 104 14.82 5.85 19.45
N ALA A 105 13.48 5.76 19.51
CA ALA A 105 12.71 5.94 20.73
C ALA A 105 13.07 4.89 21.80
N ALA A 106 13.19 3.62 21.39
CA ALA A 106 13.64 2.54 22.27
C ALA A 106 15.07 2.78 22.78
N GLN A 107 15.98 3.25 21.92
CA GLN A 107 17.37 3.58 22.29
C GLN A 107 17.45 4.80 23.23
N LEU A 108 16.62 5.83 23.02
CA LEU A 108 16.56 7.01 23.89
C LEU A 108 16.04 6.68 25.30
N ALA A 109 15.17 5.68 25.44
CA ALA A 109 14.62 5.26 26.73
C ALA A 109 15.62 4.53 27.62
N ILE A 110 16.63 3.88 27.04
CA ILE A 110 17.60 3.02 27.74
C ILE A 110 18.98 3.66 27.94
N LEU A 111 19.27 4.78 27.28
CA LEU A 111 20.56 5.47 27.41
C LEU A 111 20.61 6.36 28.67
N PRO A 112 21.58 6.15 29.58
CA PRO A 112 21.83 7.10 30.67
C PRO A 112 22.42 8.39 30.09
N MET A 113 21.65 9.46 30.11
CA MET A 113 22.07 10.77 29.59
C MET A 113 21.59 11.92 30.48
N PRO A 114 22.33 13.05 30.52
CA PRO A 114 21.88 14.26 31.20
C PRO A 114 20.55 14.79 30.64
N GLU A 115 19.74 15.38 31.51
CA GLU A 115 18.39 15.86 31.17
C GLU A 115 18.39 16.89 30.01
N SER A 116 19.43 17.72 29.94
CA SER A 116 19.66 18.66 28.84
C SER A 116 19.84 17.96 27.48
N SER A 117 20.55 16.83 27.44
CA SER A 117 20.77 16.05 26.22
C SER A 117 19.49 15.33 25.77
N ARG A 118 18.70 14.83 26.75
CA ARG A 118 17.38 14.23 26.49
C ARG A 118 16.40 15.24 25.91
N ALA A 119 16.39 16.47 26.43
CA ALA A 119 15.55 17.54 25.92
C ALA A 119 15.89 17.91 24.47
N VAL A 120 17.19 18.01 24.15
CA VAL A 120 17.67 18.31 22.79
C VAL A 120 17.31 17.18 21.81
N LEU A 121 17.53 15.91 22.18
CA LEU A 121 17.19 14.77 21.31
C LEU A 121 15.67 14.64 21.10
N SER A 122 14.86 14.91 22.13
CA SER A 122 13.40 14.95 22.00
C SER A 122 12.90 16.11 21.14
N ALA A 123 13.64 17.23 21.11
CA ALA A 123 13.35 18.35 20.21
C ALA A 123 13.73 18.01 18.76
N LEU A 124 14.88 17.36 18.54
CA LEU A 124 15.28 16.85 17.22
C LEU A 124 14.30 15.80 16.69
N TRP A 125 13.80 14.90 17.54
CA TRP A 125 12.73 13.95 17.22
C TRP A 125 11.44 14.65 16.79
N ARG A 126 10.98 15.65 17.56
CA ARG A 126 9.82 16.48 17.17
C ARG A 126 10.05 17.23 15.85
N GLY A 127 11.29 17.60 15.54
CA GLY A 127 11.68 18.18 14.25
C GLY A 127 11.76 17.16 13.12
N ALA A 128 11.95 15.87 13.41
CA ALA A 128 11.95 14.76 12.45
C ALA A 128 10.53 14.26 12.11
N LEU A 129 9.54 14.60 12.93
CA LEU A 129 8.12 14.43 12.59
C LEU A 129 7.73 15.49 11.56
N ALA A 130 7.39 15.06 10.35
CA ALA A 130 6.87 15.95 9.32
C ALA A 130 5.33 15.94 9.41
N ARG A 131 4.72 17.13 9.45
CA ARG A 131 3.29 17.26 9.15
C ARG A 131 3.10 17.07 7.66
N GLN A 132 2.51 15.94 7.26
CA GLN A 132 2.14 15.70 5.87
C GLN A 132 0.62 15.79 5.69
N PRO A 133 0.15 16.32 4.55
CA PRO A 133 -1.25 16.22 4.17
C PRO A 133 -1.75 14.78 4.22
N ARG A 134 -2.83 14.52 4.97
CA ARG A 134 -3.52 13.24 4.91
C ARG A 134 -4.17 13.11 3.54
N LEU A 135 -3.79 12.08 2.79
CA LEU A 135 -4.31 11.80 1.46
C LEU A 135 -4.86 10.37 1.40
N ASP A 136 -6.18 10.28 1.25
CA ASP A 136 -6.90 9.05 0.98
C ASP A 136 -8.02 9.29 -0.06
N ALA A 137 -8.68 8.22 -0.51
CA ALA A 137 -9.70 8.34 -1.54
C ALA A 137 -10.90 9.16 -1.06
N ALA A 138 -11.24 9.08 0.23
CA ALA A 138 -12.36 9.82 0.81
C ALA A 138 -12.10 11.34 0.82
N VAL A 139 -10.85 11.76 1.06
CA VAL A 139 -10.44 13.16 0.94
C VAL A 139 -10.64 13.68 -0.49
N LEU A 140 -10.25 12.89 -1.50
CA LEU A 140 -10.44 13.26 -2.91
C LEU A 140 -11.93 13.31 -3.28
N ASP A 141 -12.73 12.35 -2.82
CA ASP A 141 -14.18 12.32 -3.05
C ASP A 141 -14.85 13.56 -2.47
N ARG A 142 -14.45 13.97 -1.26
CA ARG A 142 -14.93 15.21 -0.64
C ARG A 142 -14.54 16.45 -1.45
N LEU A 143 -13.30 16.56 -1.93
CA LEU A 143 -12.87 17.69 -2.75
C LEU A 143 -13.68 17.81 -4.05
N VAL A 144 -14.05 16.68 -4.66
CA VAL A 144 -14.94 16.67 -5.83
C VAL A 144 -16.36 17.08 -5.46
N ALA A 145 -16.90 16.56 -4.36
CA ALA A 145 -18.24 16.94 -3.87
C ALA A 145 -18.33 18.44 -3.52
N GLU A 146 -17.23 19.04 -3.04
CA GLU A 146 -17.08 20.46 -2.77
C GLU A 146 -16.82 21.31 -4.04
N GLY A 147 -16.66 20.69 -5.22
CA GLY A 147 -16.35 21.38 -6.48
C GLY A 147 -14.93 21.96 -6.56
N ARG A 148 -14.02 21.52 -5.68
CA ARG A 148 -12.64 22.00 -5.55
C ARG A 148 -11.64 21.16 -6.35
N LEU A 149 -12.09 20.03 -6.86
CA LEU A 149 -11.35 19.12 -7.72
C LEU A 149 -12.34 18.58 -8.75
N ASP A 150 -11.95 18.46 -10.02
CA ASP A 150 -12.82 17.86 -11.02
C ASP A 150 -12.66 16.32 -11.05
N ALA A 151 -13.55 15.64 -11.79
CA ALA A 151 -13.53 14.19 -11.89
C ALA A 151 -12.28 13.64 -12.62
N ARG A 152 -11.68 14.44 -13.52
CA ARG A 152 -10.50 14.05 -14.31
C ARG A 152 -9.24 14.10 -13.45
N ASP A 153 -9.07 15.18 -12.71
CA ASP A 153 -7.99 15.39 -11.75
C ASP A 153 -8.08 14.36 -10.63
N ARG A 154 -9.29 14.09 -10.14
CA ARG A 154 -9.50 12.97 -9.21
C ARG A 154 -9.02 11.65 -9.82
N ALA A 155 -9.34 11.35 -11.07
CA ALA A 155 -8.87 10.12 -11.71
C ALA A 155 -7.34 10.06 -11.85
N ALA A 156 -6.70 11.18 -12.19
CA ALA A 156 -5.25 11.29 -12.30
C ALA A 156 -4.50 11.02 -10.98
N CYS A 157 -5.16 11.15 -9.82
CA CYS A 157 -4.59 10.80 -8.51
C CYS A 157 -4.43 9.28 -8.30
N PHE A 158 -5.08 8.44 -9.09
CA PHE A 158 -5.04 6.98 -8.94
C PHE A 158 -4.10 6.32 -9.95
N LYS A 159 -3.49 5.21 -9.56
CA LYS A 159 -2.60 4.43 -10.43
C LYS A 159 -3.34 4.01 -11.69
N GLY A 160 -2.81 4.41 -12.85
CA GLY A 160 -3.40 4.12 -14.15
C GLY A 160 -4.72 4.86 -14.44
N GLY A 161 -5.05 5.92 -13.68
CA GLY A 161 -6.25 6.71 -13.90
C GLY A 161 -7.54 6.02 -13.46
N ARG A 162 -7.46 5.02 -12.58
CA ARG A 162 -8.60 4.16 -12.18
C ARG A 162 -8.98 4.41 -10.72
N PRO A 163 -9.99 5.25 -10.43
CA PRO A 163 -10.45 5.51 -9.06
C PRO A 163 -11.17 4.34 -8.41
N SER A 164 -11.73 3.46 -9.22
CA SER A 164 -12.35 2.22 -8.79
C SER A 164 -11.85 1.08 -9.66
N VAL A 165 -11.78 -0.10 -9.07
CA VAL A 165 -11.42 -1.33 -9.77
C VAL A 165 -12.50 -2.35 -9.50
N THR A 166 -13.08 -2.88 -10.57
CA THR A 166 -14.01 -4.00 -10.51
C THR A 166 -13.25 -5.27 -10.14
N VAL A 167 -13.73 -5.97 -9.13
CA VAL A 167 -13.15 -7.22 -8.65
C VAL A 167 -14.22 -8.30 -8.66
N VAL A 168 -13.78 -9.52 -8.96
CA VAL A 168 -14.60 -10.73 -8.83
C VAL A 168 -14.04 -11.57 -7.69
N ALA A 169 -14.91 -12.01 -6.79
CA ALA A 169 -14.64 -13.03 -5.80
C ALA A 169 -15.42 -14.29 -6.18
N VAL A 170 -14.73 -15.43 -6.12
CA VAL A 170 -15.33 -16.76 -6.32
C VAL A 170 -15.21 -17.50 -5.00
N ARG A 171 -16.32 -18.02 -4.48
CA ARG A 171 -16.42 -18.76 -3.22
C ARG A 171 -17.09 -20.11 -3.43
#